data_AF-A0AAV6Y472-F1
#
_entry.id   AF-A0AAV6Y472-F1
#
_cell.length_a   1.000
_cell.length_b   1.000
_cell.length_c   1.000
_cell.angle_alpha   90.00
_cell.angle_beta   90.00
_cell.angle_gamma   90.00
#
_symmetry.space_group_name_H-M   'P 1'
#
loop_
_entity.id
_entity.type
_entity.pdbx_description
1 polymer ?
#
loop_
_entity_poly.entity_id
_entity_poly.type
_entity_poly.pdbx_seq_one_letter_code
_entity_poly.pdbx_strand_id
1 'polypeptide(L)'
;MGILGSDVSNLQILDFSLRLFLIPFSVASVWIVVTNHQDNSTYGKLEFNNLIGLKYVVCISAVSAGYALFAAVSSWLRWLVTKAWLFFVTDQVLAYLMVTSMAAQGEFLYLAYNGDRVVSWSEACASYGNFCSRLKLALALNVISVCCFLVLGVISAYRVFRRFEPPYVPPTPKEAQQEMT
;
A
#
# COMPACT_ATOMS: atom_id res chain seq x y z
N MET A 1 32.37 5.06 -11.90
CA MET A 1 31.82 5.72 -10.70
C MET A 1 30.60 6.63 -10.97
N GLY A 2 30.33 7.11 -12.20
CA GLY A 2 29.25 8.08 -12.48
C GLY A 2 27.83 7.53 -12.64
N ILE A 3 27.65 6.35 -13.25
CA ILE A 3 26.31 5.78 -13.56
C ILE A 3 25.58 5.33 -12.28
N LEU A 4 26.31 4.76 -11.32
CA LEU A 4 25.70 4.24 -10.09
C LEU A 4 25.18 5.34 -9.14
N GLY A 5 25.71 6.56 -9.24
CA GLY A 5 25.35 7.70 -8.39
C GLY A 5 24.07 8.41 -8.82
N SER A 6 23.80 8.47 -10.13
CA SER A 6 22.54 9.03 -10.67
C SER A 6 21.34 8.16 -10.28
N ASP A 7 21.48 6.84 -10.34
CA ASP A 7 20.38 5.91 -10.03
C ASP A 7 19.95 5.99 -8.56
N VAL A 8 20.89 6.14 -7.63
CA VAL A 8 20.60 6.29 -6.19
C VAL A 8 19.80 7.57 -5.94
N SER A 9 20.22 8.68 -6.55
CA SER A 9 19.57 9.99 -6.41
C SER A 9 18.15 9.98 -7.00
N ASN A 10 17.98 9.38 -8.18
CA ASN A 10 16.68 9.24 -8.84
C ASN A 10 15.71 8.38 -8.03
N LEU A 11 16.18 7.26 -7.47
CA LEU A 11 15.37 6.41 -6.59
C LEU A 11 14.96 7.13 -5.31
N GLN A 12 15.82 8.00 -4.75
CA GLN A 12 15.50 8.79 -3.56
C GLN A 12 14.39 9.81 -3.83
N ILE A 13 14.47 10.51 -4.96
CA ILE A 13 13.42 11.43 -5.40
C ILE A 13 12.11 10.68 -5.62
N LEU A 14 12.15 9.54 -6.33
CA LEU A 14 10.96 8.74 -6.60
C LEU A 14 10.28 8.23 -5.32
N ASP A 15 11.05 7.72 -4.36
CA ASP A 15 10.54 7.30 -3.04
C ASP A 15 9.83 8.44 -2.31
N PHE A 16 10.48 9.61 -2.23
CA PHE A 16 9.90 10.78 -1.60
C PHE A 16 8.62 11.25 -2.32
N SER A 17 8.64 11.31 -3.64
CA SER A 17 7.49 11.68 -4.46
C SER A 17 6.32 10.70 -4.29
N LEU A 18 6.58 9.39 -4.24
CA LEU A 18 5.55 8.37 -4.01
C LEU A 18 4.92 8.51 -2.63
N ARG A 19 5.73 8.74 -1.58
CA ARG A 19 5.23 8.96 -0.22
C ARG A 19 4.36 10.21 -0.14
N LEU A 20 4.74 11.30 -0.80
CA LEU A 20 3.94 12.52 -0.84
C LEU A 20 2.66 12.34 -1.66
N PHE A 21 2.75 11.62 -2.78
CA PHE A 21 1.63 11.38 -3.68
C PHE A 21 0.54 10.51 -3.04
N LEU A 22 0.90 9.46 -2.29
CA LEU A 22 -0.09 8.52 -1.73
C LEU A 22 -0.92 9.12 -0.58
N ILE A 23 -0.37 10.09 0.16
CA ILE A 23 -1.03 10.71 1.33
C ILE A 23 -2.42 11.27 0.98
N PRO A 24 -2.58 12.17 -0.02
CA PRO A 24 -3.89 12.70 -0.35
C PRO A 24 -4.88 11.63 -0.81
N PHE A 25 -4.44 10.58 -1.53
CA PHE A 25 -5.34 9.49 -1.94
C PHE A 25 -5.82 8.66 -0.74
N SER A 26 -4.92 8.34 0.19
CA SER A 26 -5.27 7.62 1.41
C SER A 26 -6.21 8.44 2.29
N VAL A 27 -5.92 9.73 2.47
CA VAL A 27 -6.77 10.66 3.24
C VAL A 27 -8.14 10.83 2.58
N ALA A 28 -8.19 10.99 1.25
CA ALA A 28 -9.45 11.12 0.52
C ALA A 28 -10.28 9.83 0.59
N SER A 29 -9.65 8.65 0.49
CA SER A 29 -10.35 7.37 0.67
C SER A 29 -10.95 7.25 2.07
N VAL A 30 -10.17 7.53 3.12
CA VAL A 30 -10.63 7.55 4.51
C VAL A 30 -11.79 8.52 4.69
N TRP A 31 -11.65 9.75 4.18
CA TRP A 31 -12.68 10.78 4.28
C TRP A 31 -13.99 10.34 3.63
N ILE A 32 -13.93 9.77 2.42
CA ILE A 32 -15.11 9.28 1.72
C ILE A 32 -15.78 8.18 2.52
N VAL A 33 -15.03 7.20 3.03
CA VAL A 33 -15.59 6.07 3.80
C VAL A 33 -16.21 6.54 5.11
N VAL A 34 -15.51 7.35 5.90
CA VAL A 34 -15.97 7.83 7.22
C VAL A 34 -17.20 8.72 7.10
N THR A 35 -17.25 9.58 6.09
CA THR A 35 -18.41 10.46 5.86
C THR A 35 -19.54 9.75 5.11
N ASN A 36 -19.40 8.48 4.79
CA ASN A 36 -20.41 7.73 4.07
C ASN A 36 -21.50 7.23 5.02
N HIS A 37 -22.71 7.72 4.79
CA HIS A 37 -23.91 7.27 5.46
C HIS A 37 -25.08 7.41 4.48
N GLN A 38 -26.06 6.53 4.60
CA GLN A 38 -27.29 6.62 3.83
C GLN A 38 -28.44 6.06 4.65
N ASP A 39 -29.53 6.82 4.72
CA ASP A 39 -30.77 6.42 5.35
C ASP A 39 -31.74 5.84 4.31
N ASN A 40 -32.41 4.75 4.67
CA ASN A 40 -33.46 4.13 3.87
C ASN A 40 -34.69 3.90 4.75
N SER A 41 -35.88 4.31 4.29
CA SER A 41 -37.12 4.21 5.08
C SER A 41 -37.55 2.76 5.37
N THR A 42 -37.13 1.80 4.54
CA THR A 42 -37.51 0.40 4.66
C THR A 42 -36.49 -0.42 5.44
N TYR A 43 -35.20 -0.17 5.20
CA TYR A 43 -34.09 -0.97 5.75
C TYR A 43 -33.32 -0.28 6.87
N GLY A 44 -33.59 1.01 7.12
CA GLY A 44 -32.94 1.80 8.15
C GLY A 44 -31.62 2.43 7.69
N LYS A 45 -30.85 2.88 8.69
CA LYS A 45 -29.63 3.66 8.51
C LYS A 45 -28.41 2.77 8.30
N LEU A 46 -27.67 3.03 7.23
CA LEU A 46 -26.39 2.38 6.94
C LEU A 46 -25.24 3.37 7.10
N GLU A 47 -24.28 3.02 7.97
CA GLU A 47 -23.09 3.80 8.26
C GLU A 47 -21.83 2.93 8.17
N PHE A 48 -20.68 3.56 7.93
CA PHE A 48 -19.40 2.84 7.89
C PHE A 48 -19.11 2.08 9.20
N ASN A 49 -19.56 2.60 10.35
CA ASN A 49 -19.31 2.03 11.66
C ASN A 49 -20.08 0.71 11.90
N ASN A 50 -21.03 0.36 11.02
CA ASN A 50 -21.75 -0.91 11.07
C ASN A 50 -20.98 -2.03 10.34
N LEU A 51 -19.96 -1.69 9.55
CA LEU A 51 -19.29 -2.61 8.64
C LEU A 51 -17.82 -2.78 9.04
N ILE A 52 -17.48 -3.95 9.58
CA ILE A 52 -16.12 -4.24 10.07
C ILE A 52 -15.06 -4.11 8.96
N GLY A 53 -15.40 -4.49 7.72
CA GLY A 53 -14.53 -4.33 6.56
C GLY A 53 -14.17 -2.87 6.28
N LEU A 54 -15.12 -1.94 6.44
CA LEU A 54 -14.86 -0.52 6.24
C LEU A 54 -14.03 0.08 7.38
N LYS A 55 -14.25 -0.37 8.63
CA LYS A 55 -13.38 0.00 9.75
C LYS A 55 -11.93 -0.43 9.52
N TYR A 56 -11.75 -1.66 9.04
CA TYR A 56 -10.44 -2.20 8.71
C TYR A 56 -9.76 -1.34 7.64
N VAL A 57 -10.45 -1.03 6.54
CA VAL A 57 -9.93 -0.16 5.48
C VAL A 57 -9.51 1.20 6.02
N VAL A 58 -10.38 1.87 6.78
CA VAL A 58 -10.09 3.19 7.37
C VAL A 58 -8.86 3.14 8.28
N CYS A 59 -8.76 2.12 9.14
CA CYS A 59 -7.63 1.96 10.05
C CYS A 59 -6.31 1.78 9.29
N ILE A 60 -6.28 0.84 8.34
CA ILE A 60 -5.07 0.56 7.56
C ILE A 60 -4.66 1.75 6.69
N SER A 61 -5.60 2.42 6.02
CA SER A 61 -5.28 3.61 5.21
C SER A 61 -4.80 4.79 6.06
N ALA A 62 -5.35 4.97 7.28
CA ALA A 62 -4.89 6.01 8.20
C ALA A 62 -3.47 5.75 8.72
N VAL A 63 -3.18 4.51 9.15
CA VAL A 63 -1.82 4.10 9.59
C VAL A 63 -0.83 4.28 8.44
N SER A 64 -1.22 3.88 7.23
CA SER A 64 -0.40 4.00 6.02
C SER A 64 -0.08 5.46 5.68
N ALA A 65 -1.08 6.35 5.75
CA ALA A 65 -0.88 7.79 5.52
C ALA A 65 0.04 8.41 6.58
N GLY A 66 -0.18 8.08 7.87
CA GLY A 66 0.66 8.55 8.97
C GLY A 66 2.11 8.09 8.83
N TYR A 67 2.32 6.82 8.47
CA TYR A 67 3.64 6.29 8.19
C TYR A 67 4.29 6.94 6.98
N ALA A 68 3.57 7.13 5.87
CA ALA A 68 4.13 7.77 4.68
C ALA A 68 4.60 9.20 4.96
N LEU A 69 3.83 9.95 5.76
CA LEU A 69 4.23 11.28 6.23
C LEU A 69 5.46 11.21 7.12
N PHE A 70 5.47 10.32 8.12
CA PHE A 70 6.62 10.12 9.01
C PHE A 70 7.88 9.77 8.23
N ALA A 71 7.78 8.82 7.30
CA ALA A 71 8.90 8.37 6.48
C ALA A 71 9.39 9.49 5.53
N ALA A 72 8.49 10.26 4.91
CA ALA A 72 8.86 11.41 4.10
C ALA A 72 9.64 12.45 4.93
N VAL A 73 9.16 12.81 6.12
CA VAL A 73 9.87 13.73 7.04
C VAL A 73 11.21 13.16 7.48
N SER A 74 11.27 11.86 7.81
CA SER A 74 12.49 11.21 8.27
C SER A 74 13.61 11.21 7.21
N SER A 75 13.26 11.23 5.92
CA SER A 75 14.24 11.33 4.83
C SER A 75 15.01 12.65 4.84
N TRP A 76 14.44 13.70 5.45
CA TRP A 76 15.10 14.99 5.69
C TRP A 76 16.06 14.95 6.88
N LEU A 77 15.83 14.07 7.85
CA LEU A 77 16.59 13.92 9.09
C LEU A 77 17.62 12.79 8.96
N ARG A 78 18.84 13.11 8.52
CA ARG A 78 19.95 12.15 8.29
C ARG A 78 20.22 11.14 9.41
N TRP A 79 19.90 11.47 10.67
CA TRP A 79 20.14 10.58 11.83
C TRP A 79 19.18 9.39 11.90
N LEU A 80 17.99 9.48 11.28
CA LEU A 80 17.01 8.38 11.23
C LEU A 80 17.26 7.42 10.05
N VAL A 81 17.97 7.90 9.02
CA VAL A 81 18.22 7.19 7.75
C VAL A 81 19.17 6.00 7.90
N THR A 82 19.86 5.86 9.05
CA THR A 82 20.85 4.79 9.27
C THR A 82 20.24 3.38 9.35
N LYS A 83 18.91 3.26 9.49
CA LYS A 83 18.20 1.96 9.57
C LYS A 83 17.39 1.64 8.31
N ALA A 84 18.05 1.52 7.15
CA ALA A 84 17.40 1.16 5.88
C ALA A 84 16.54 -0.13 5.97
N TRP A 85 16.96 -1.08 6.81
CA TRP A 85 16.21 -2.32 7.06
C TRP A 85 14.85 -2.08 7.75
N LEU A 86 14.76 -1.09 8.64
CA LEU A 86 13.50 -0.74 9.32
C LEU A 86 12.45 -0.23 8.31
N PHE A 87 12.86 0.66 7.40
CA PHE A 87 11.99 1.18 6.34
C PHE A 87 11.56 0.07 5.39
N PHE A 88 12.46 -0.81 5.00
CA PHE A 88 12.12 -1.97 4.17
C PHE A 88 11.06 -2.87 4.82
N VAL A 89 11.28 -3.31 6.07
CA VAL A 89 10.32 -4.17 6.77
C VAL A 89 8.97 -3.47 6.92
N THR A 90 8.97 -2.18 7.27
CA THR A 90 7.73 -1.43 7.47
C THR A 90 6.98 -1.18 6.16
N ASP A 91 7.69 -0.79 5.09
CA ASP A 91 7.12 -0.62 3.74
C ASP A 91 6.49 -1.93 3.26
N GLN A 92 7.14 -3.07 3.50
CA GLN A 92 6.64 -4.38 3.10
C GLN A 92 5.40 -4.81 3.89
N VAL A 93 5.42 -4.66 5.23
CA VAL A 93 4.26 -4.96 6.09
C VAL A 93 3.05 -4.12 5.70
N LEU A 94 3.24 -2.81 5.48
CA LEU A 94 2.15 -1.93 5.07
C LEU A 94 1.65 -2.23 3.67
N ALA A 95 2.52 -2.62 2.73
CA ALA A 95 2.09 -3.06 1.41
C ALA A 95 1.14 -4.27 1.50
N TYR A 96 1.48 -5.28 2.31
CA TYR A 96 0.59 -6.43 2.53
C TYR A 96 -0.73 -6.04 3.21
N LEU A 97 -0.68 -5.20 4.25
CA LEU A 97 -1.89 -4.73 4.93
C LEU A 97 -2.79 -3.94 3.97
N MET A 98 -2.23 -3.06 3.15
CA MET A 98 -2.97 -2.30 2.13
C MET A 98 -3.61 -3.24 1.08
N VAL A 99 -2.91 -4.28 0.63
CA VAL A 99 -3.49 -5.28 -0.30
C VAL A 99 -4.66 -6.01 0.35
N THR A 100 -4.53 -6.47 1.60
CA THR A 100 -5.65 -7.14 2.29
C THR A 100 -6.83 -6.19 2.54
N SER A 101 -6.58 -4.91 2.82
CA SER A 101 -7.59 -3.86 2.94
C SER A 101 -8.37 -3.67 1.63
N MET A 102 -7.65 -3.55 0.51
CA MET A 102 -8.25 -3.46 -0.83
C MET A 102 -9.08 -4.71 -1.16
N ALA A 103 -8.57 -5.91 -0.86
CA ALA A 103 -9.30 -7.15 -1.08
C ALA A 103 -10.59 -7.21 -0.24
N ALA A 104 -10.52 -6.90 1.05
CA ALA A 104 -11.68 -6.87 1.93
C ALA A 104 -12.76 -5.87 1.45
N GLN A 105 -12.34 -4.69 0.97
CA GLN A 105 -13.24 -3.68 0.42
C GLN A 105 -13.85 -4.11 -0.92
N GLY A 106 -13.04 -4.74 -1.78
CA GLY A 106 -13.45 -5.27 -3.07
C GLY A 106 -14.50 -6.37 -2.93
N GLU A 107 -14.25 -7.37 -2.08
CA GLU A 107 -15.19 -8.45 -1.78
C GLU A 107 -16.49 -7.92 -1.17
N PHE A 108 -16.39 -6.98 -0.23
CA PHE A 108 -17.57 -6.33 0.33
C PHE A 108 -18.41 -5.65 -0.76
N LEU A 109 -17.77 -4.86 -1.64
CA LEU A 109 -18.46 -4.20 -2.74
C LEU A 109 -19.04 -5.19 -3.74
N TYR A 110 -18.32 -6.27 -4.04
CA TYR A 110 -18.78 -7.32 -4.94
C TYR A 110 -20.06 -7.97 -4.42
N LEU A 111 -20.08 -8.38 -3.15
CA LEU A 111 -21.27 -8.93 -2.51
C LEU A 111 -22.40 -7.91 -2.40
N ALA A 112 -22.08 -6.64 -2.11
CA ALA A 112 -23.10 -5.60 -2.01
C ALA A 112 -23.79 -5.32 -3.35
N TYR A 113 -23.09 -5.44 -4.48
CA TYR A 113 -23.64 -5.22 -5.83
C TYR A 113 -24.27 -6.46 -6.47
N ASN A 114 -23.75 -7.66 -6.20
CA ASN A 114 -24.19 -8.87 -6.90
C ASN A 114 -25.00 -9.82 -6.00
N GLY A 115 -24.84 -9.72 -4.67
CA GLY A 115 -25.32 -10.71 -3.73
C GLY A 115 -24.64 -12.08 -3.90
N ASP A 116 -25.12 -13.07 -3.16
CA ASP A 116 -24.78 -14.48 -3.34
C ASP A 116 -25.97 -15.35 -2.97
N ARG A 117 -26.50 -16.09 -3.94
CA ARG A 117 -27.67 -16.97 -3.74
C ARG A 117 -27.35 -18.19 -2.88
N VAL A 118 -26.12 -18.69 -2.90
CA VAL A 118 -25.73 -19.92 -2.19
C VAL A 118 -25.78 -19.69 -0.68
N VAL A 119 -25.32 -18.53 -0.22
CA VAL A 119 -25.34 -18.13 1.20
C VAL A 119 -26.51 -17.21 1.54
N SER A 120 -27.50 -17.07 0.65
CA SER A 120 -28.69 -16.22 0.82
C SER A 120 -28.37 -14.75 1.12
N TRP A 121 -27.27 -14.22 0.58
CA TRP A 121 -26.89 -12.83 0.72
C TRP A 121 -27.55 -11.97 -0.36
N SER A 122 -28.40 -11.03 0.05
CA SER A 122 -29.11 -10.12 -0.85
C SER A 122 -28.22 -8.98 -1.35
N GLU A 123 -28.47 -8.52 -2.58
CA GLU A 123 -27.89 -7.28 -3.10
C GLU A 123 -28.29 -6.08 -2.23
N ALA A 124 -27.31 -5.40 -1.65
CA ALA A 124 -27.54 -4.23 -0.80
C ALA A 124 -27.56 -2.92 -1.61
N CYS A 125 -26.78 -2.84 -2.69
CA CYS A 125 -26.61 -1.60 -3.46
C CYS A 125 -27.85 -1.19 -4.25
N ALA A 126 -28.79 -2.10 -4.51
CA ALA A 126 -30.12 -1.75 -5.02
C ALA A 126 -30.87 -0.78 -4.08
N SER A 127 -30.69 -0.93 -2.76
CA SER A 127 -31.32 -0.08 -1.74
C SER A 127 -30.42 1.07 -1.27
N TYR A 128 -29.10 0.91 -1.38
CA TYR A 128 -28.08 1.85 -0.90
C TYR A 128 -27.13 2.33 -2.01
N GLY A 129 -27.68 2.68 -3.17
CA GLY A 129 -26.89 2.98 -4.37
C GLY A 129 -25.89 4.14 -4.22
N ASN A 130 -26.26 5.21 -3.50
CA ASN A 130 -25.37 6.35 -3.27
C ASN A 130 -24.19 5.96 -2.36
N PHE A 131 -24.48 5.24 -1.26
CA PHE A 131 -23.46 4.69 -0.37
C PHE A 131 -22.47 3.80 -1.15
N CYS A 132 -22.97 2.89 -1.99
CA CYS A 132 -22.13 2.01 -2.79
C CYS A 132 -21.31 2.74 -3.86
N SER A 133 -21.88 3.77 -4.50
CA SER A 133 -21.16 4.58 -5.49
C SER A 133 -19.97 5.31 -4.85
N ARG A 134 -20.17 5.90 -3.66
CA ARG A 134 -19.10 6.55 -2.89
C ARG A 134 -18.04 5.55 -2.44
N LEU A 135 -18.43 4.36 -1.99
CA LEU A 135 -17.46 3.30 -1.64
C LEU A 135 -16.66 2.80 -2.83
N LYS A 136 -17.28 2.70 -4.01
CA LYS A 136 -16.57 2.33 -5.25
C LYS A 136 -15.50 3.36 -5.60
N LEU A 137 -15.79 4.65 -5.43
CA LEU A 137 -14.79 5.71 -5.57
C LEU A 137 -13.67 5.55 -4.53
N ALA A 138 -14.02 5.31 -3.25
CA ALA A 138 -13.03 5.08 -2.20
C ALA A 138 -12.12 3.87 -2.48
N LEU A 139 -12.68 2.79 -3.04
CA LEU A 139 -11.92 1.62 -3.49
C LEU A 139 -10.92 1.99 -4.58
N ALA A 140 -11.31 2.78 -5.57
CA ALA A 140 -10.38 3.23 -6.61
C ALA A 140 -9.21 4.03 -6.03
N LEU A 141 -9.45 4.93 -5.08
CA LEU A 141 -8.39 5.67 -4.38
C LEU A 141 -7.49 4.75 -3.54
N ASN A 142 -8.08 3.71 -2.93
CA ASN A 142 -7.34 2.72 -2.16
C ASN A 142 -6.43 1.87 -3.07
N VAL A 143 -6.91 1.46 -4.26
CA VAL A 143 -6.12 0.76 -5.29
C VAL A 143 -4.88 1.59 -5.70
N ILE A 144 -5.06 2.90 -5.94
CA ILE A 144 -3.93 3.79 -6.25
C ILE A 144 -2.90 3.78 -5.11
N SER A 145 -3.37 3.86 -3.86
CA SER A 145 -2.51 3.85 -2.68
C SER A 145 -1.76 2.50 -2.52
N VAL A 146 -2.41 1.38 -2.80
CA VAL A 146 -1.80 0.04 -2.84
C VAL A 146 -0.68 -0.01 -3.87
N CYS A 147 -0.93 0.44 -5.10
CA CYS A 147 0.09 0.47 -6.16
C CYS A 147 1.32 1.28 -5.74
N CYS A 148 1.12 2.45 -5.11
CA CYS A 148 2.23 3.24 -4.57
C CYS A 148 3.04 2.48 -3.51
N PHE A 149 2.38 1.80 -2.57
CA PHE A 149 3.04 1.01 -1.53
C PHE A 149 3.80 -0.20 -2.09
N LEU A 150 3.29 -0.87 -3.13
CA LEU A 150 4.00 -1.96 -3.80
C LEU A 150 5.29 -1.45 -4.45
N VAL A 151 5.24 -0.31 -5.14
CA VAL A 151 6.45 0.30 -5.73
C VAL A 151 7.44 0.72 -4.64
N LEU A 152 6.97 1.30 -3.53
CA LEU A 152 7.81 1.62 -2.37
C LEU A 152 8.47 0.37 -1.76
N GLY A 153 7.73 -0.74 -1.66
CA GLY A 153 8.26 -2.04 -1.23
C GLY A 153 9.40 -2.52 -2.12
N VAL A 154 9.24 -2.42 -3.45
CA VAL A 154 10.31 -2.78 -4.41
C VAL A 154 11.52 -1.87 -4.29
N ILE A 155 11.33 -0.55 -4.19
CA ILE A 155 12.43 0.42 -4.05
C ILE A 155 13.19 0.18 -2.75
N SER A 156 12.49 -0.02 -1.63
CA SER A 156 13.10 -0.26 -0.33
C SER A 156 13.85 -1.59 -0.30
N ALA A 157 13.29 -2.66 -0.89
CA ALA A 157 13.96 -3.94 -1.07
C ALA A 157 15.25 -3.76 -1.88
N TYR A 158 15.18 -3.11 -3.04
CA TYR A 158 16.34 -2.87 -3.89
C TYR A 158 17.46 -2.12 -3.15
N ARG A 159 17.13 -1.08 -2.36
CA ARG A 159 18.12 -0.33 -1.57
C ARG A 159 18.80 -1.16 -0.49
N VAL A 160 18.07 -2.07 0.15
CA VAL A 160 18.64 -2.96 1.17
C VAL A 160 19.49 -4.03 0.50
N PHE A 161 18.95 -4.71 -0.51
CA PHE A 161 19.60 -5.88 -1.11
C PHE A 161 20.84 -5.53 -1.94
N ARG A 162 20.91 -4.35 -2.56
CA ARG A 162 22.11 -3.89 -3.28
C ARG A 162 23.35 -3.68 -2.40
N ARG A 163 23.20 -3.67 -1.07
CA ARG A 163 24.32 -3.53 -0.11
C ARG A 163 25.03 -4.86 0.11
N PHE A 164 24.39 -5.99 -0.18
CA PHE A 164 25.00 -7.30 -0.03
C PHE A 164 25.76 -7.68 -1.29
N GLU A 165 27.03 -8.06 -1.13
CA GLU A 165 27.85 -8.60 -2.22
C GLU A 165 27.38 -10.01 -2.60
N PRO A 166 27.57 -10.44 -3.87
CA PRO A 166 27.32 -11.82 -4.25
C PRO A 166 28.20 -12.76 -3.42
N PRO A 167 27.72 -13.99 -3.10
CA PRO A 167 28.51 -14.96 -2.36
C PRO A 167 29.84 -15.24 -3.09
N TYR A 168 30.94 -15.30 -2.33
CA TYR A 168 32.25 -15.64 -2.86
C TYR A 168 32.21 -17.04 -3.49
N VAL A 169 32.50 -17.13 -4.78
CA VAL A 169 32.67 -18.39 -5.49
C VAL A 169 34.17 -18.66 -5.58
N PRO A 170 34.70 -19.72 -4.94
CA PRO A 170 36.11 -20.06 -5.09
C PRO A 170 36.41 -20.40 -6.56
N PRO A 171 37.56 -19.97 -7.10
CA PRO A 171 37.92 -20.21 -8.49
C PRO A 171 37.99 -21.72 -8.78
N THR A 172 37.50 -22.12 -9.93
CA THR A 172 37.66 -23.51 -10.38
C THR A 172 39.13 -23.80 -10.70
N PRO A 173 39.61 -25.05 -10.60
CA PRO A 173 41.02 -25.39 -10.84
C PRO A 173 41.55 -24.89 -12.20
N LYS A 174 40.67 -24.79 -13.21
CA LYS A 174 40.99 -24.28 -14.54
C LYS A 174 41.27 -22.77 -14.56
N GLU A 175 40.57 -22.00 -13.73
CA GLU A 175 40.74 -20.55 -13.60
C GLU A 175 41.98 -20.22 -12.77
N ALA A 176 42.26 -21.01 -11.72
CA ALA A 176 43.47 -20.87 -10.90
C ALA A 176 44.78 -21.14 -11.68
N GLN A 177 44.74 -22.02 -12.69
CA GLN A 177 45.90 -22.26 -13.56
C GLN A 177 46.14 -21.13 -14.57
N GLN A 178 45.10 -20.40 -14.96
CA GLN A 178 45.19 -19.33 -15.96
C GLN A 178 45.69 -18.00 -15.37
N GLU A 179 45.57 -17.80 -14.05
CA GLU A 179 46.13 -16.67 -13.32
C GLU A 179 47.65 -16.81 -13.03
N MET A 180 48.21 -18.02 -13.21
CA MET A 180 49.61 -18.34 -12.90
C MET A 180 50.53 -18.39 -14.15
N THR A 181 49.96 -18.15 -15.34
CA THR A 181 50.68 -17.98 -16.63
C THR A 181 50.54 -16.56 -17.14
#